data_AF-W7YKL8-F1
#
_entry.id   AF-W7YKL8-F1
#
_cell.length_a   1.000
_cell.length_b   1.000
_cell.length_c   1.000
_cell.angle_alpha   90.00
_cell.angle_beta   90.00
_cell.angle_gamma   90.00
#
_symmetry.space_group_name_H-M   'P 1'
#
loop_
_entity.id
_entity.type
_entity.pdbx_description
1 polymer ?
#
loop_
_entity_poly.entity_id
_entity_poly.type
_entity_poly.pdbx_seq_one_letter_code
_entity_poly.pdbx_strand_id
1 'polypeptide(L)'
;MKYTAYIVLLSVLIQGCKNKSNKSEYPTAGVISYTIIYPEEITKSPTGSLMPRILKLSFKDNQTRFSFKGSFNIFSLDFYSLSTKDSCATVFRFMDNNLLHTGSTDSNFFFFGNNTNPNHHIYKR
;
A
#
# COMPACT_ATOMS: atom_id res chain seq x y z
N MET A 1 42.20 -42.87 11.12
CA MET A 1 41.76 -41.66 11.85
C MET A 1 42.09 -40.33 11.18
N LYS A 2 43.05 -40.24 10.23
CA LYS A 2 43.34 -38.97 9.52
C LYS A 2 42.25 -38.54 8.53
N TYR A 3 41.63 -39.50 7.82
CA TYR A 3 40.61 -39.22 6.81
C TYR A 3 39.23 -38.86 7.40
N THR A 4 38.92 -39.33 8.61
CA THR A 4 37.65 -39.02 9.30
C THR A 4 37.57 -37.54 9.68
N ALA A 5 38.68 -36.94 10.11
CA ALA A 5 38.76 -35.50 10.36
C ALA A 5 38.52 -34.67 9.08
N TYR A 6 39.02 -35.16 7.94
CA TYR A 6 38.85 -34.49 6.64
C TYR A 6 37.40 -34.51 6.16
N ILE A 7 36.69 -35.62 6.39
CA ILE A 7 35.27 -35.76 6.03
C ILE A 7 34.39 -34.83 6.88
N VAL A 8 34.69 -34.69 8.18
CA VAL A 8 33.98 -33.77 9.07
C VAL A 8 34.26 -32.31 8.70
N LEU A 9 35.50 -31.97 8.37
CA LEU A 9 35.85 -30.62 7.92
C LEU A 9 35.11 -30.25 6.62
N LEU A 10 35.05 -31.19 5.67
CA LEU A 10 34.37 -31.00 4.39
C LEU A 10 32.86 -30.83 4.57
N SER A 11 32.23 -31.60 5.47
CA SER A 11 30.78 -31.48 5.73
C SER A 11 30.41 -30.14 6.36
N VAL A 12 31.25 -29.61 7.25
CA VAL A 12 31.06 -28.27 7.84
C VAL A 12 31.18 -27.16 6.79
N LEU A 13 32.14 -27.27 5.87
CA LEU A 13 32.33 -26.30 4.78
C LEU A 13 31.15 -26.30 3.79
N ILE A 14 30.57 -27.47 3.48
CA ILE A 14 29.41 -27.57 2.59
C ILE A 14 28.14 -27.02 3.24
N GLN A 15 27.97 -27.15 4.56
CA GLN A 15 26.84 -26.57 5.29
C GLN A 15 26.94 -25.04 5.41
N GLY A 16 28.16 -24.49 5.57
CA GLY A 16 28.39 -23.05 5.63
C GLY A 16 28.01 -22.28 4.35
N CYS A 17 28.00 -22.95 3.19
CA CYS A 17 27.71 -22.32 1.90
C CYS A 17 26.21 -22.19 1.58
N LYS A 18 25.30 -22.78 2.38
CA LYS A 18 23.85 -22.71 2.13
C LYS A 18 23.17 -21.45 2.67
N ASN A 19 23.88 -20.57 3.38
CA ASN A 19 23.31 -19.41 4.05
C ASN A 19 23.44 -18.08 3.30
N LYS A 20 23.61 -18.12 1.97
CA LYS A 20 23.37 -16.92 1.14
C LYS A 20 21.87 -16.67 1.06
N SER A 21 21.34 -16.07 2.12
CA SER A 21 20.01 -15.49 2.15
C SER A 21 19.86 -14.56 0.95
N ASN A 22 18.88 -14.85 0.10
CA ASN A 22 18.43 -13.98 -0.99
C ASN A 22 17.91 -12.68 -0.40
N LYS A 23 18.81 -11.77 -0.01
CA LYS A 23 18.44 -10.38 0.23
C LYS A 23 18.11 -9.78 -1.12
N SER A 24 16.82 -9.57 -1.35
CA SER A 24 16.31 -8.73 -2.43
C SER A 24 17.10 -7.41 -2.46
N GLU A 25 17.54 -7.00 -3.64
CA GLU A 25 18.18 -5.70 -3.88
C GLU A 25 17.22 -4.53 -3.58
N TYR A 26 15.92 -4.80 -3.62
CA TYR A 26 14.88 -3.82 -3.33
C TYR A 26 14.52 -3.78 -1.83
N PRO A 27 14.25 -2.57 -1.30
CA PRO A 27 13.79 -2.41 0.07
C PRO A 27 12.45 -3.12 0.24
N THR A 28 12.29 -3.86 1.34
CA THR A 28 11.03 -4.53 1.70
C THR A 28 10.01 -3.57 2.30
N ALA A 29 10.41 -2.35 2.67
CA ALA A 29 9.53 -1.33 3.21
C ALA A 29 9.94 0.08 2.75
N GLY A 30 8.96 0.96 2.58
CA GLY A 30 9.21 2.33 2.16
C GLY A 30 7.94 3.16 1.98
N VAL A 31 8.15 4.45 1.68
CA VAL A 31 7.08 5.39 1.35
C VAL A 31 7.47 6.15 0.08
N ILE A 32 6.59 6.10 -0.92
CA ILE A 32 6.68 6.91 -2.14
C ILE A 32 5.64 8.02 -2.04
N SER A 33 6.07 9.26 -2.25
CA SER A 33 5.18 10.42 -2.25
C SER A 33 5.08 10.99 -3.66
N TYR A 34 3.86 11.07 -4.17
CA TYR A 34 3.54 11.67 -5.46
C TYR A 34 2.88 13.02 -5.25
N THR A 35 3.33 14.03 -6.00
CA THR A 35 2.67 15.34 -6.04
C THR A 35 1.54 15.28 -7.07
N ILE A 36 0.34 15.68 -6.66
CA ILE A 36 -0.82 15.79 -7.53
C ILE A 36 -0.88 17.22 -8.06
N ILE A 37 -0.81 17.35 -9.38
CA ILE A 37 -0.92 18.63 -10.08
C ILE A 37 -2.32 18.70 -10.69
N TYR A 38 -3.11 19.68 -10.25
CA TYR A 38 -4.43 19.93 -10.80
C TYR A 38 -4.37 21.01 -11.89
N PRO A 39 -5.34 20.99 -12.84
CA PRO A 39 -5.55 22.10 -13.76
C PRO A 39 -5.75 23.44 -13.03
N GLU A 40 -5.47 24.55 -13.72
CA GLU A 40 -5.55 25.87 -13.12
C GLU A 40 -6.96 26.23 -12.67
N GLU A 41 -8.00 25.77 -13.38
CA GLU A 41 -9.39 26.06 -13.06
C GLU A 41 -9.77 25.48 -11.68
N ILE A 42 -9.31 24.25 -11.39
CA ILE A 42 -9.52 23.60 -10.10
C ILE A 42 -8.65 24.25 -9.02
N THR A 43 -7.40 24.57 -9.35
CA THR A 43 -6.45 25.15 -8.40
C THR A 43 -6.87 26.55 -7.93
N LYS A 44 -7.42 27.36 -8.83
CA LYS A 44 -7.90 28.73 -8.56
C LYS A 44 -9.32 28.77 -8.00
N SER A 45 -10.04 27.64 -8.01
CA SER A 45 -11.37 27.56 -7.43
C SER A 45 -11.33 27.75 -5.91
N PRO A 46 -12.42 28.24 -5.28
CA PRO A 46 -12.49 28.38 -3.82
C PRO A 46 -12.25 27.07 -3.06
N THR A 47 -12.54 25.92 -3.68
CA THR A 47 -12.33 24.59 -3.12
C THR A 47 -10.97 23.98 -3.47
N GLY A 48 -10.17 24.64 -4.31
CA GLY A 48 -8.85 24.17 -4.74
C GLY A 48 -7.86 24.00 -3.58
N SER A 49 -8.01 24.80 -2.52
CA SER A 49 -7.23 24.67 -1.29
C SER A 49 -7.55 23.41 -0.48
N LEU A 50 -8.74 22.83 -0.67
CA LEU A 50 -9.20 21.62 0.02
C LEU A 50 -8.74 20.34 -0.68
N MET A 51 -8.36 20.44 -1.95
CA MET A 51 -7.92 19.30 -2.76
C MET A 51 -6.58 18.73 -2.25
N PRO A 52 -6.43 17.40 -2.21
CA PRO A 52 -5.21 16.77 -1.75
C PRO A 52 -4.07 17.03 -2.73
N ARG A 53 -2.92 17.53 -2.27
CA ARG A 53 -1.76 17.77 -3.14
C ARG A 53 -0.77 16.61 -3.19
N ILE A 54 -0.92 15.64 -2.29
CA ILE A 54 0.04 14.54 -2.14
C ILE A 54 -0.73 13.22 -2.05
N LEU A 55 -0.30 12.25 -2.85
CA LEU A 55 -0.63 10.84 -2.71
C LEU A 55 0.57 10.12 -2.11
N LYS A 56 0.37 9.39 -1.01
CA LYS A 56 1.41 8.55 -0.40
C LYS A 56 1.11 7.08 -0.64
N LEU A 57 2.07 6.37 -1.23
CA LEU A 57 2.11 4.92 -1.28
C LEU A 57 3.09 4.43 -0.22
N SER A 58 2.59 3.76 0.81
CA SER A 58 3.41 3.07 1.81
C SER A 58 3.38 1.59 1.54
N PHE A 59 4.54 0.92 1.57
CA PHE A 59 4.62 -0.52 1.40
C PHE A 59 5.49 -1.13 2.49
N LYS A 60 5.13 -2.33 2.92
CA LYS A 60 5.91 -3.17 3.82
C LYS A 60 5.59 -4.63 3.53
N ASP A 61 6.61 -5.38 3.13
CA ASP A 61 6.50 -6.76 2.69
C ASP A 61 5.44 -6.90 1.58
N ASN A 62 4.35 -7.63 1.82
CA ASN A 62 3.24 -7.79 0.88
C ASN A 62 2.06 -6.85 1.14
N GLN A 63 2.22 -5.84 2.00
CA GLN A 63 1.16 -4.90 2.33
C GLN A 63 1.42 -3.56 1.63
N THR A 64 0.37 -3.00 1.05
CA THR A 64 0.41 -1.66 0.45
C THR A 64 -0.72 -0.80 0.99
N ARG A 65 -0.42 0.48 1.16
CA ARG A 65 -1.38 1.51 1.55
C ARG A 65 -1.24 2.72 0.65
N PHE A 66 -2.32 3.12 0.01
CA PHE A 66 -2.41 4.41 -0.66
C PHE A 66 -3.17 5.39 0.24
N SER A 67 -2.68 6.62 0.36
CA SER A 67 -3.28 7.64 1.23
C SER A 67 -3.36 8.99 0.52
N PHE A 68 -4.57 9.52 0.41
CA PHE A 68 -4.86 10.90 0.03
C PHE A 68 -5.36 11.65 1.26
N LYS A 69 -4.82 12.83 1.51
CA LYS A 69 -5.30 13.72 2.57
C LYS A 69 -5.50 15.11 2.01
N GLY A 70 -6.73 15.60 2.10
CA GLY A 70 -7.08 16.99 1.84
C GLY A 70 -6.63 17.90 2.97
N SER A 71 -6.63 19.20 2.71
CA SER A 71 -6.28 20.21 3.72
C SER A 71 -7.27 20.20 4.89
N PHE A 72 -6.81 20.64 6.06
CA PHE A 72 -7.61 20.74 7.29
C PHE A 72 -8.27 19.43 7.76
N ASN A 73 -7.79 18.28 7.28
CA ASN A 73 -8.37 16.95 7.57
C ASN A 73 -9.86 16.82 7.22
N ILE A 74 -10.39 17.69 6.36
CA ILE A 74 -11.80 17.66 5.95
C ILE A 74 -12.09 16.40 5.12
N PHE A 75 -11.09 15.91 4.40
CA PHE A 75 -11.18 14.71 3.58
C PHE A 75 -9.91 13.86 3.72
N SER A 76 -10.09 12.55 3.86
CA SER A 76 -9.01 11.59 3.66
C SER A 76 -9.51 10.31 3.02
N LEU A 77 -8.74 9.76 2.09
CA LEU A 77 -9.01 8.47 1.46
C LEU A 77 -7.78 7.58 1.67
N ASP A 78 -7.98 6.50 2.40
CA ASP A 78 -6.97 5.47 2.61
C ASP A 78 -7.44 4.17 1.94
N PHE A 79 -6.56 3.55 1.16
CA PHE A 79 -6.78 2.22 0.62
C PHE A 79 -5.69 1.29 1.15
N TYR A 80 -6.10 0.13 1.62
CA TYR A 80 -5.25 -0.91 2.17
C TYR A 80 -5.42 -2.16 1.33
N SER A 81 -4.30 -2.69 0.83
CA SER A 81 -4.24 -4.00 0.20
C SER A 81 -3.28 -4.86 1.02
N LEU A 82 -3.85 -5.90 1.61
CA LEU A 82 -3.11 -7.02 2.14
C LEU A 82 -2.88 -7.93 0.92
N SER A 83 -1.68 -8.01 0.36
CA SER A 83 -1.29 -8.94 -0.72
C SER A 83 -2.07 -8.90 -2.05
N THR A 84 -1.50 -9.46 -3.11
CA THR A 84 -2.11 -9.55 -4.45
C THR A 84 -3.29 -10.53 -4.54
N LYS A 85 -3.60 -11.26 -3.46
CA LYS A 85 -4.64 -12.31 -3.43
C LYS A 85 -5.64 -12.21 -2.27
N ASP A 86 -5.46 -11.23 -1.39
CA ASP A 86 -6.21 -11.11 -0.13
C ASP A 86 -7.20 -9.94 -0.20
N SER A 87 -7.99 -9.78 0.85
CA SER A 87 -8.99 -8.72 0.98
C SER A 87 -8.38 -7.32 0.98
N CYS A 88 -9.04 -6.39 0.28
CA CYS A 88 -8.73 -4.96 0.27
C CYS A 88 -9.76 -4.17 1.09
N ALA A 89 -9.34 -3.04 1.64
CA ALA A 89 -10.20 -2.13 2.37
C ALA A 89 -9.97 -0.69 1.91
N THR A 90 -11.06 0.03 1.64
CA THR A 90 -11.03 1.46 1.39
C THR A 90 -11.76 2.20 2.50
N VAL A 91 -11.09 3.20 3.08
CA VAL A 91 -11.62 4.09 4.10
C VAL A 91 -11.67 5.48 3.51
N PHE A 92 -12.88 5.97 3.26
CA PHE A 92 -13.14 7.35 2.91
C PHE A 92 -13.68 8.08 4.13
N ARG A 93 -13.02 9.16 4.53
CA ARG A 93 -13.48 10.05 5.60
C ARG A 93 -13.74 11.42 5.04
N PHE A 94 -14.91 11.95 5.35
CA PHE A 94 -15.29 13.32 5.05
C PHE A 94 -15.91 13.94 6.30
N MET A 95 -15.23 14.92 6.89
CA MET A 95 -15.53 15.49 8.20
C MET A 95 -15.66 14.39 9.27
N ASP A 96 -16.80 14.29 9.95
CA ASP A 96 -17.08 13.28 10.98
C ASP A 96 -17.64 11.96 10.40
N ASN A 97 -17.89 11.91 9.10
CA ASN A 97 -18.43 10.73 8.44
C ASN A 97 -17.31 9.84 7.91
N ASN A 98 -17.43 8.53 8.18
CA ASN A 98 -16.53 7.50 7.68
C ASN A 98 -17.32 6.51 6.85
N LEU A 99 -16.83 6.25 5.64
CA LEU A 99 -17.29 5.19 4.75
C LEU A 99 -16.19 4.14 4.67
N LEU A 100 -16.50 2.93 5.09
CA LEU A 100 -15.63 1.76 4.96
C LEU A 100 -16.22 0.86 3.87
N HIS A 101 -15.38 0.49 2.91
CA HIS A 101 -15.69 -0.53 1.94
C HIS A 101 -14.63 -1.62 1.99
N THR A 102 -15.05 -2.87 2.07
CA THR A 102 -14.18 -4.05 2.02
C THR A 102 -14.55 -4.90 0.83
N GLY A 103 -13.57 -5.39 0.08
CA GLY A 103 -13.82 -6.25 -1.06
C GLY A 103 -12.61 -7.11 -1.44
N SER A 104 -12.73 -7.86 -2.54
CA SER A 104 -11.64 -8.68 -3.09
C SER A 104 -10.55 -7.80 -3.71
N THR A 105 -9.38 -8.36 -4.00
CA THR A 105 -8.20 -7.62 -4.46
C THR A 105 -8.43 -6.73 -5.69
N ASP A 106 -9.40 -7.10 -6.55
CA ASP A 106 -9.75 -6.38 -7.77
C ASP A 106 -10.80 -5.26 -7.57
N SER A 107 -11.32 -5.11 -6.35
CA SER A 107 -12.32 -4.09 -5.99
C SER A 107 -11.66 -2.77 -5.55
N ASN A 108 -10.94 -2.15 -6.48
CA ASN A 108 -10.40 -0.81 -6.27
C ASN A 108 -11.52 0.23 -6.39
N PHE A 109 -12.14 0.57 -5.25
CA PHE A 109 -13.31 1.46 -5.21
C PHE A 109 -13.05 2.87 -5.73
N PHE A 110 -11.83 3.41 -5.53
CA PHE A 110 -11.48 4.80 -5.89
C PHE A 110 -10.26 4.94 -6.82
N PHE A 111 -9.58 3.85 -7.16
CA PHE A 111 -8.43 3.92 -8.05
C PHE A 111 -8.84 3.44 -9.44
N PHE A 112 -8.57 4.28 -10.44
CA PHE A 112 -8.91 4.07 -11.85
C PHE A 112 -8.53 2.65 -12.29
N GLY A 113 -9.52 1.81 -12.56
CA GLY A 113 -9.26 0.44 -13.00
C GLY A 113 -10.47 -0.42 -13.27
N ASN A 114 -11.56 -0.34 -12.51
CA ASN A 114 -12.72 -1.22 -12.74
C ASN A 114 -14.04 -0.44 -12.83
N ASN A 115 -14.69 -0.58 -13.98
CA ASN A 115 -15.98 -0.01 -14.40
C ASN A 115 -17.20 -0.54 -13.61
N THR A 116 -16.98 -1.06 -12.40
CA THR A 116 -18.02 -1.70 -11.59
C THR A 116 -18.63 -0.68 -10.65
N ASN A 117 -19.82 -0.18 -10.99
CA ASN A 117 -20.68 0.60 -10.10
C ASN A 117 -20.95 -0.20 -8.82
N PRO A 118 -20.42 0.19 -7.64
CA PRO A 118 -20.67 -0.57 -6.43
C PRO A 118 -22.07 -0.24 -5.91
N ASN A 119 -22.87 -1.25 -5.58
CA ASN A 119 -24.14 -1.07 -4.87
C ASN A 119 -23.86 -0.57 -3.43
N HIS A 120 -24.44 0.55 -3.03
CA HIS A 120 -24.14 1.19 -1.73
C HIS A 120 -25.31 1.11 -0.74
N HIS A 121 -24.98 0.72 0.49
CA HIS A 121 -25.79 0.99 1.68
C HIS A 121 -25.10 2.10 2.48
N ILE A 122 -25.73 3.28 2.55
CA ILE A 122 -25.27 4.38 3.39
C ILE A 122 -25.83 4.15 4.79
N TYR A 123 -24.96 3.87 5.76
CA TYR A 123 -25.35 3.84 7.17
C TYR A 123 -25.21 5.25 7.75
N LYS A 124 -26.34 5.93 7.92
CA LYS A 124 -26.45 7.19 8.67
C LYS A 124 -26.56 6.83 10.15
N ARG A 125 -25.73 7.43 11.01
CA ARG A 125 -26.00 7.44 12.46
C ARG A 125 -27.11 8.43 12.78
#